data_AF-A0A9P5WQX1-F1
#
_entry.id   AF-A0A9P5WQX1-F1
#
_cell.length_a   1.000
_cell.length_b   1.000
_cell.length_c   1.000
_cell.angle_alpha   90.00
_cell.angle_beta   90.00
_cell.angle_gamma   90.00
#
_symmetry.space_group_name_H-M   'P 1'
#
loop_
_entity.id
_entity.type
_entity.pdbx_description
1 polymer ?
#
loop_
_entity_poly.entity_id
_entity_poly.type
_entity_poly.pdbx_seq_one_letter_code
_entity_poly.pdbx_strand_id
1 'polypeptide(L)'
;MVWPFSSSSSDKNKKDTSFPDASSVASSALDTLGDASQNAKELFQSTKESLEEITSEAEDLATNGVSSKSLIKYSVKHAINDTVDDIPESVRPYVITSTVLGIAALAVIFYRTRLRRIPTSSYLTPNSLQGKRVLKGKVTSVGDSDNFRFYHTPGGIWAGWGWLRHVPKESKELKNQTLHIRVAGVDAPEGAHFGMPAQPFSQESLQWLRGELLGKTVLVKPYSKDRYDRVVSMAWYPGLMPFFKKNVSVEMLKMGYAQIYRQSGAEYGGMLSKLENLEAQAKRHKTGIWSQKKMVSAADHKKQYLRGE
;
A
#
# COMPACT_ATOMS: atom_id res chain seq x y z
N MET A 1 -67.58 -10.48 -16.70
CA MET A 1 -67.59 -11.59 -17.67
C MET A 1 -67.49 -12.88 -16.86
N VAL A 2 -68.48 -13.77 -16.98
CA VAL A 2 -68.79 -14.89 -16.08
C VAL A 2 -68.49 -16.21 -16.81
N TRP A 3 -67.62 -17.06 -16.21
CA TRP A 3 -67.56 -18.55 -16.19
C TRP A 3 -67.47 -19.33 -17.55
N PRO A 4 -67.20 -20.67 -17.63
CA PRO A 4 -67.16 -21.73 -16.58
C PRO A 4 -66.02 -22.80 -16.68
N PHE A 5 -66.04 -23.73 -15.73
CA PHE A 5 -65.37 -25.04 -15.73
C PHE A 5 -65.75 -25.90 -16.96
N SER A 6 -64.80 -26.71 -17.45
CA SER A 6 -65.10 -27.93 -18.22
C SER A 6 -64.08 -29.02 -17.88
N SER A 7 -64.58 -30.11 -17.30
CA SER A 7 -63.91 -31.39 -17.18
C SER A 7 -64.08 -32.18 -18.48
N SER A 8 -62.99 -32.69 -19.05
CA SER A 8 -63.02 -33.73 -20.08
C SER A 8 -61.91 -34.75 -19.83
N SER A 9 -62.25 -36.00 -20.10
CA SER A 9 -61.65 -37.24 -19.64
C SER A 9 -60.53 -37.74 -20.57
N SER A 10 -59.51 -38.36 -19.97
CA SER A 10 -58.70 -39.48 -20.49
C SER A 10 -58.11 -39.38 -21.90
N ASP A 11 -56.78 -39.24 -21.99
CA ASP A 11 -56.01 -40.23 -22.75
C ASP A 11 -54.54 -40.37 -22.33
N LYS A 12 -54.09 -41.62 -22.34
CA LYS A 12 -52.82 -42.11 -21.80
C LYS A 12 -51.65 -41.74 -22.72
N ASN A 13 -50.62 -41.09 -22.18
CA ASN A 13 -49.24 -41.35 -22.60
C ASN A 13 -48.25 -40.94 -21.50
N LYS A 14 -47.89 -41.90 -20.65
CA LYS A 14 -46.87 -41.76 -19.61
C LYS A 14 -45.50 -41.91 -20.29
N LYS A 15 -44.86 -40.80 -20.65
CA LYS A 15 -43.41 -40.81 -20.93
C LYS A 15 -42.70 -40.79 -19.59
N ASP A 16 -42.02 -41.89 -19.27
CA ASP A 16 -41.13 -41.98 -18.12
C ASP A 16 -39.97 -40.99 -18.30
N THR A 17 -40.08 -39.82 -17.68
CA THR A 17 -38.94 -38.93 -17.45
C THR A 17 -38.39 -39.22 -16.06
N SER A 18 -37.56 -40.26 -15.95
CA SER A 18 -36.68 -40.42 -14.81
C SER A 18 -35.62 -39.31 -14.87
N PHE A 19 -35.67 -38.40 -13.90
CA PHE A 19 -34.56 -37.48 -13.68
C PHE A 19 -33.35 -38.30 -13.21
N PRO A 20 -32.13 -38.03 -13.73
CA PRO A 20 -30.94 -38.72 -13.26
C PRO A 20 -30.76 -38.46 -11.76
N ASP A 21 -30.43 -39.52 -11.02
CA ASP A 21 -30.23 -39.48 -9.58
C ASP A 21 -29.13 -38.46 -9.25
N ALA A 22 -29.39 -37.54 -8.31
CA ALA A 22 -28.50 -36.41 -8.01
C ALA A 22 -27.11 -36.87 -7.55
N SER A 23 -27.01 -38.10 -7.03
CA SER A 23 -25.78 -38.81 -6.69
C SER A 23 -24.89 -39.07 -7.93
N SER A 24 -25.49 -39.46 -9.05
CA SER A 24 -24.79 -39.79 -10.30
C SER A 24 -24.28 -38.55 -11.04
N VAL A 25 -25.03 -37.45 -10.97
CA VAL A 25 -24.63 -36.15 -11.55
C VAL A 25 -23.52 -35.51 -10.71
N ALA A 26 -23.57 -35.65 -9.38
CA ALA A 26 -22.51 -35.19 -8.50
C ALA A 26 -21.22 -36.02 -8.65
N SER A 27 -21.32 -37.34 -8.79
CA SER A 27 -20.17 -38.23 -9.03
C SER A 27 -19.52 -37.92 -10.37
N SER A 28 -20.29 -37.82 -11.46
CA SER A 28 -19.74 -37.47 -12.78
C SER A 28 -19.10 -36.08 -12.81
N ALA A 29 -19.66 -35.10 -12.10
CA ALA A 29 -19.02 -33.79 -11.94
C ALA A 29 -17.73 -33.85 -11.11
N LEU A 30 -17.68 -34.68 -10.06
CA LEU A 30 -16.50 -34.92 -9.22
C LEU A 30 -15.39 -35.67 -9.99
N ASP A 31 -15.77 -36.65 -10.80
CA ASP A 31 -14.85 -37.41 -11.65
C ASP A 31 -14.32 -36.51 -12.78
N THR A 32 -15.17 -35.69 -13.40
CA THR A 32 -14.73 -34.70 -14.40
C THR A 32 -13.83 -33.63 -13.79
N LEU A 33 -14.08 -33.22 -12.54
CA LEU A 33 -13.21 -32.30 -11.79
C LEU A 33 -11.89 -32.99 -11.36
N GLY A 34 -11.93 -34.28 -11.06
CA GLY A 34 -10.78 -35.11 -10.75
C GLY A 34 -9.86 -35.28 -11.95
N ASP A 35 -10.42 -35.63 -13.10
CA ASP A 35 -9.71 -35.77 -14.38
C ASP A 35 -9.19 -34.41 -14.86
N ALA A 36 -9.97 -33.34 -14.75
CA ALA A 36 -9.49 -31.99 -15.06
C ALA A 36 -8.34 -31.54 -14.13
N SER A 37 -8.36 -31.97 -12.86
CA SER A 37 -7.29 -31.70 -11.89
C SER A 37 -6.02 -32.50 -12.18
N GLN A 38 -6.15 -33.75 -12.62
CA GLN A 38 -5.02 -34.57 -13.07
C GLN A 38 -4.43 -34.04 -14.38
N ASN A 39 -5.27 -33.77 -15.38
CA ASN A 39 -4.85 -33.16 -16.64
C ASN A 39 -4.19 -31.79 -16.43
N ALA A 40 -4.70 -30.98 -15.49
CA ALA A 40 -4.05 -29.71 -15.12
C ALA A 40 -2.69 -29.93 -14.45
N LYS A 41 -2.54 -30.95 -13.60
CA LYS A 41 -1.24 -31.28 -12.98
C LYS A 41 -0.23 -31.77 -14.01
N GLU A 42 -0.64 -32.60 -14.96
CA GLU A 42 0.22 -33.07 -16.05
C GLU A 42 0.63 -31.91 -16.97
N LEU A 43 -0.30 -31.01 -17.29
CA LEU A 43 0.00 -29.81 -18.08
C LEU A 43 0.89 -28.82 -17.32
N PHE A 44 0.72 -28.68 -16.00
CA PHE A 44 1.64 -27.91 -15.14
C PHE A 44 3.03 -28.52 -15.06
N GLN A 45 3.12 -29.85 -15.00
CA GLN A 45 4.39 -30.56 -14.94
C GLN A 45 5.13 -30.48 -16.28
N SER A 46 4.43 -30.68 -17.39
CA SER A 46 4.96 -30.50 -18.75
C SER A 46 5.41 -29.05 -19.00
N THR A 47 4.60 -28.06 -18.63
CA THR A 47 4.99 -26.65 -18.78
C THR A 47 6.15 -26.26 -17.87
N LYS A 48 6.27 -26.87 -16.68
CA LYS A 48 7.43 -26.67 -15.81
C LYS A 48 8.70 -27.25 -16.42
N GLU A 49 8.62 -28.44 -17.02
CA GLU A 49 9.75 -29.08 -17.70
C GLU A 49 10.19 -28.28 -18.93
N SER A 50 9.24 -27.79 -19.75
CA SER A 50 9.55 -26.90 -20.87
C SER A 50 10.13 -25.55 -20.42
N LEU A 51 9.68 -25.01 -19.28
CA LEU A 51 10.25 -23.78 -18.71
C LEU A 51 11.68 -24.01 -18.17
N GLU A 52 11.95 -25.18 -17.59
CA GLU A 52 13.29 -25.56 -17.11
C GLU A 52 14.28 -25.74 -18.28
N GLU A 53 13.83 -26.34 -19.40
CA GLU A 53 14.62 -26.47 -20.64
C GLU A 53 14.89 -25.11 -21.32
N ILE A 54 13.89 -24.22 -21.35
CA ILE A 54 14.07 -22.85 -21.84
C ILE A 54 15.04 -22.06 -20.97
N THR A 55 15.01 -22.26 -19.64
CA THR A 55 15.94 -21.57 -18.74
C THR A 55 17.39 -22.06 -18.88
N SER A 56 17.62 -23.36 -19.10
CA SER A 56 18.98 -23.87 -19.34
C SER A 56 19.53 -23.40 -20.68
N GLU A 57 18.71 -23.38 -21.74
CA GLU A 57 19.12 -22.90 -23.06
C GLU A 57 19.39 -21.38 -23.06
N ALA A 58 18.65 -20.61 -22.25
CA ALA A 58 18.91 -19.19 -22.04
C ALA A 58 20.20 -18.91 -21.24
N GLU A 59 20.57 -19.81 -20.33
CA GLU A 59 21.82 -19.73 -19.55
C GLU A 59 23.05 -20.04 -20.41
N ASP A 60 22.98 -21.05 -21.29
CA ASP A 60 24.06 -21.42 -22.24
C ASP A 60 24.28 -20.39 -23.35
N LEU A 61 23.26 -19.58 -23.68
CA LEU A 61 23.39 -18.49 -24.66
C LEU A 61 23.83 -17.16 -24.03
N ALA A 62 23.58 -16.95 -22.74
CA ALA A 62 24.05 -15.78 -22.00
C ALA A 62 25.58 -15.77 -21.80
N THR A 63 26.22 -16.94 -21.75
CA THR A 63 27.68 -17.10 -21.72
C THR A 63 28.35 -16.73 -23.07
N ASN A 64 27.60 -16.78 -24.18
CA ASN A 64 28.06 -16.50 -25.54
C ASN A 64 27.84 -15.05 -26.03
N GLY A 65 27.47 -14.12 -25.13
CA GLY A 65 27.53 -12.68 -25.40
C GLY A 65 26.39 -12.08 -26.23
N VAL A 66 25.30 -12.80 -26.48
CA VAL A 66 24.12 -12.30 -27.20
C VAL A 66 23.17 -11.57 -26.24
N SER A 67 22.59 -10.44 -26.67
CA SER A 67 21.72 -9.59 -25.85
C SER A 67 20.52 -10.35 -25.28
N SER A 68 20.50 -10.54 -23.96
CA SER A 68 19.52 -11.40 -23.27
C SER A 68 18.06 -10.97 -23.47
N LYS A 69 17.79 -9.69 -23.71
CA LYS A 69 16.43 -9.18 -23.89
C LYS A 69 15.78 -9.62 -25.20
N SER A 70 16.55 -9.71 -26.30
CA SER A 70 16.01 -10.16 -27.59
C SER A 70 15.79 -11.66 -27.62
N LEU A 71 16.68 -12.41 -26.95
CA LEU A 71 16.58 -13.86 -26.84
C LEU A 71 15.42 -14.31 -25.94
N ILE A 72 15.28 -13.71 -24.75
CA ILE A 72 14.13 -13.98 -23.86
C ILE A 72 12.82 -13.65 -24.58
N LYS A 73 12.77 -12.54 -25.32
CA LYS A 73 11.58 -12.17 -26.10
C LYS A 73 11.28 -13.16 -27.22
N TYR A 74 12.30 -13.71 -27.89
CA TYR A 74 12.13 -14.70 -28.96
C TYR A 74 11.69 -16.06 -28.40
N SER A 75 12.38 -16.56 -27.38
CA SER A 75 12.09 -17.83 -26.72
C SER A 75 10.69 -17.85 -26.08
N VAL A 76 10.31 -16.80 -25.35
CA VAL A 76 8.96 -16.67 -24.80
C VAL A 76 7.90 -16.61 -25.90
N LYS A 77 8.18 -15.93 -27.01
CA LYS A 77 7.24 -15.85 -28.13
C LYS A 77 7.08 -17.19 -28.85
N HIS A 78 8.15 -17.96 -29.01
CA HIS A 78 8.12 -19.27 -29.64
C HIS A 78 7.38 -20.29 -28.76
N ALA A 79 7.74 -20.36 -27.47
CA ALA A 79 7.10 -21.24 -26.50
C ALA A 79 5.59 -20.98 -26.37
N ILE A 80 5.15 -19.71 -26.39
CA ILE A 80 3.72 -19.35 -26.36
C ILE A 80 3.02 -19.77 -27.66
N ASN A 81 3.68 -19.63 -28.82
CA ASN A 81 3.06 -20.01 -30.08
C ASN A 81 2.91 -21.54 -30.19
N ASP A 82 3.95 -22.30 -29.86
CA ASP A 82 3.91 -23.77 -29.93
C ASP A 82 2.85 -24.35 -28.97
N THR A 83 2.79 -23.84 -27.73
CA THR A 83 1.76 -24.26 -26.77
C THR A 83 0.34 -23.84 -27.15
N VAL A 84 0.15 -22.80 -27.98
CA VAL A 84 -1.16 -22.38 -28.46
C VAL A 84 -1.59 -23.15 -29.71
N ASP A 85 -0.63 -23.53 -30.56
CA ASP A 85 -0.86 -24.28 -31.80
C ASP A 85 -1.21 -25.76 -31.51
N ASP A 86 -0.68 -26.34 -30.43
CA ASP A 86 -1.01 -27.70 -29.98
C ASP A 86 -2.42 -27.86 -29.37
N ILE A 87 -3.15 -26.76 -29.14
CA ILE A 87 -4.50 -26.79 -28.55
C ILE A 87 -5.54 -27.10 -29.65
N PRO A 88 -6.37 -28.15 -29.49
CA PRO A 88 -7.42 -28.47 -30.46
C PRO A 88 -8.37 -27.30 -30.71
N GLU A 89 -8.76 -27.06 -31.97
CA GLU A 89 -9.57 -25.88 -32.34
C GLU A 89 -10.91 -25.80 -31.60
N SER A 90 -11.48 -26.95 -31.20
CA SER A 90 -12.73 -27.01 -30.43
C SER A 90 -12.61 -26.46 -29.01
N VAL A 91 -11.43 -26.58 -28.38
CA VAL A 91 -11.19 -26.14 -26.99
C VAL A 91 -10.46 -24.80 -26.91
N ARG A 92 -9.78 -24.40 -27.99
CA ARG A 92 -9.06 -23.12 -28.12
C ARG A 92 -9.84 -21.89 -27.63
N PRO A 93 -11.12 -21.65 -28.00
CA PRO A 93 -11.85 -20.47 -27.49
C PRO A 93 -12.08 -20.52 -25.96
N TYR A 94 -12.25 -21.71 -25.38
CA TYR A 94 -12.44 -21.87 -23.94
C TYR A 94 -11.13 -21.67 -23.16
N VAL A 95 -9.99 -22.13 -23.70
CA VAL A 95 -8.66 -21.89 -23.10
C VAL A 95 -8.31 -20.41 -23.15
N ILE A 96 -8.56 -19.74 -24.28
CA ILE A 96 -8.30 -18.29 -24.40
C ILE A 96 -9.18 -17.51 -23.43
N THR A 97 -10.49 -17.78 -23.40
CA THR A 97 -11.43 -17.06 -22.52
C THR A 97 -11.14 -17.29 -21.05
N SER A 98 -10.87 -18.53 -20.63
CA SER A 98 -10.49 -18.85 -19.24
C SER A 98 -9.17 -18.19 -18.84
N THR A 99 -8.17 -18.16 -19.73
CA THR A 99 -6.89 -17.47 -19.50
C THR A 99 -7.09 -15.96 -19.33
N VAL A 100 -7.85 -15.32 -20.22
CA VAL A 100 -8.14 -13.87 -20.11
C VAL A 100 -8.89 -13.56 -18.82
N LEU A 101 -9.88 -14.38 -18.45
CA LEU A 101 -10.60 -14.22 -17.18
C LEU A 101 -9.70 -14.41 -15.96
N GLY A 102 -8.79 -15.39 -16.00
CA GLY A 102 -7.79 -15.63 -14.96
C GLY A 102 -6.85 -14.43 -14.77
N ILE A 103 -6.30 -13.91 -15.87
CA ILE A 103 -5.45 -12.71 -15.85
C ILE A 103 -6.23 -11.50 -15.33
N ALA A 104 -7.47 -11.30 -15.77
CA ALA A 104 -8.32 -10.21 -15.29
C ALA A 104 -8.60 -10.32 -13.79
N ALA A 105 -8.92 -11.51 -13.29
CA ALA A 105 -9.14 -11.75 -11.87
C ALA A 105 -7.88 -11.47 -11.04
N LEU A 106 -6.70 -11.96 -11.49
CA LEU A 106 -5.42 -11.67 -10.85
C LEU A 106 -5.10 -10.17 -10.87
N ALA A 107 -5.37 -9.47 -11.96
CA ALA A 107 -5.18 -8.03 -12.06
C ALA A 107 -6.07 -7.25 -11.07
N VAL A 108 -7.34 -7.67 -10.91
CA VAL A 108 -8.27 -7.07 -9.94
C VAL A 108 -7.81 -7.34 -8.49
N ILE A 109 -7.37 -8.56 -8.18
CA ILE A 109 -6.84 -8.93 -6.86
C ILE A 109 -5.57 -8.11 -6.56
N PHE A 110 -4.65 -8.04 -7.52
CA PHE A 110 -3.43 -7.24 -7.41
C PHE A 110 -3.74 -5.75 -7.19
N TYR A 111 -4.68 -5.19 -7.96
CA TYR A 111 -5.11 -3.81 -7.80
C TYR A 111 -5.70 -3.57 -6.40
N ARG A 112 -6.61 -4.41 -5.93
CA ARG A 112 -7.28 -4.26 -4.63
C ARG A 112 -6.33 -4.39 -3.44
N THR A 113 -5.32 -5.25 -3.54
CA THR A 113 -4.36 -5.51 -2.46
C THR A 113 -3.20 -4.51 -2.44
N ARG A 114 -2.63 -4.19 -3.61
CA ARG A 114 -1.40 -3.38 -3.74
C ARG A 114 -1.61 -1.96 -4.20
N LEU A 115 -2.51 -1.72 -5.16
CA LEU A 115 -2.65 -0.43 -5.84
C LEU A 115 -3.85 0.43 -5.39
N ARG A 116 -4.71 -0.11 -4.51
CA ARG A 116 -5.84 0.63 -3.96
C ARG A 116 -5.38 1.80 -3.08
N ARG A 117 -5.88 3.01 -3.38
CA ARG A 117 -5.60 4.22 -2.59
C ARG A 117 -6.28 4.15 -1.22
N ILE A 118 -5.68 4.82 -0.23
CA ILE A 118 -6.19 4.97 1.13
C ILE A 118 -6.39 6.48 1.32
N PRO A 119 -7.63 7.00 1.24
CA PRO A 119 -7.88 8.43 1.26
C PRO A 119 -7.85 9.02 2.67
N THR A 120 -8.42 8.33 3.65
CA THR A 120 -8.54 8.78 5.04
C THR A 120 -8.12 7.69 6.01
N SER A 121 -7.90 8.07 7.28
CA SER A 121 -7.43 7.15 8.32
C SER A 121 -8.44 6.05 8.67
N SER A 122 -9.73 6.23 8.36
CA SER A 122 -10.77 5.19 8.53
C SER A 122 -10.59 3.98 7.61
N TYR A 123 -9.90 4.12 6.47
CA TYR A 123 -9.62 3.01 5.56
C TYR A 123 -8.36 2.22 5.94
N LEU A 124 -7.67 2.60 7.02
CA LEU A 124 -6.50 1.86 7.50
C LEU A 124 -6.95 0.59 8.23
N THR A 125 -6.49 -0.55 7.71
CA THR A 125 -6.70 -1.84 8.37
C THR A 125 -5.72 -2.01 9.53
N PRO A 126 -6.04 -2.87 10.54
CA PRO A 126 -5.08 -3.22 11.59
C PRO A 126 -3.74 -3.75 11.05
N ASN A 127 -3.77 -4.45 9.90
CA ASN A 127 -2.57 -4.91 9.19
C ASN A 127 -1.80 -3.80 8.46
N SER A 128 -2.44 -2.66 8.17
CA SER A 128 -1.72 -1.49 7.68
C SER A 128 -1.05 -0.73 8.82
N LEU A 129 -1.64 -0.80 10.02
CA LEU A 129 -1.09 -0.28 11.28
C LEU A 129 -0.01 -1.22 11.85
N GLN A 130 0.49 -0.93 13.05
CA GLN A 130 1.55 -1.69 13.75
C GLN A 130 2.87 -1.76 12.97
N GLY A 131 3.08 -0.87 12.00
CA GLY A 131 4.29 -0.84 11.19
C GLY A 131 4.44 -2.07 10.27
N LYS A 132 3.37 -2.76 9.91
CA LYS A 132 3.46 -3.92 9.00
C LYS A 132 3.50 -3.52 7.53
N ARG A 133 2.96 -2.34 7.18
CA ARG A 133 2.92 -1.83 5.80
C ARG A 133 3.60 -0.46 5.70
N VAL A 134 4.30 -0.24 4.60
CA VAL A 134 4.81 1.09 4.23
C VAL A 134 3.91 1.67 3.13
N LEU A 135 3.46 2.90 3.33
CA LEU A 135 2.66 3.66 2.38
C LEU A 135 3.56 4.66 1.64
N LYS A 136 3.34 4.82 0.35
CA LYS A 136 4.06 5.80 -0.49
C LYS A 136 3.10 6.89 -0.91
N GLY A 137 3.48 8.16 -0.80
CA GLY A 137 2.58 9.27 -1.06
C GLY A 137 3.27 10.60 -1.15
N LYS A 138 2.53 11.63 -1.56
CA LYS A 138 3.02 13.00 -1.68
C LYS A 138 2.57 13.82 -0.49
N VAL A 139 3.45 14.66 0.04
CA VAL A 139 3.07 15.63 1.09
C VAL A 139 2.40 16.82 0.42
N THR A 140 1.14 17.07 0.79
CA THR A 140 0.31 18.11 0.17
C THR A 140 0.35 19.42 0.97
N SER A 141 0.37 19.34 2.29
CA SER A 141 0.50 20.51 3.16
C SER A 141 1.18 20.16 4.48
N VAL A 142 1.83 21.17 5.07
CA VAL A 142 2.46 21.12 6.38
C VAL A 142 1.94 22.33 7.15
N GLY A 143 1.14 22.06 8.19
CA GLY A 143 0.48 23.08 9.00
C GLY A 143 1.11 23.25 10.38
N ASP A 144 1.64 22.15 10.94
CA ASP A 144 2.27 22.12 12.24
C ASP A 144 3.72 21.64 12.13
N SER A 145 4.50 21.84 13.18
CA SER A 145 5.93 21.50 13.24
C SER A 145 6.19 20.00 13.39
N ASP A 146 5.18 19.18 13.70
CA ASP A 146 5.27 17.71 13.84
C ASP A 146 4.22 16.94 13.02
N ASN A 147 3.35 17.65 12.27
CA ASN A 147 2.26 17.06 11.51
C ASN A 147 2.27 17.49 10.04
N PHE A 148 1.81 16.61 9.16
CA PHE A 148 1.63 16.94 7.74
C PHE A 148 0.48 16.15 7.10
N ARG A 149 -0.01 16.66 5.97
CA ARG A 149 -1.03 16.00 5.14
C ARG A 149 -0.36 15.17 4.06
N PHE A 150 -0.73 13.90 4.02
CA PHE A 150 -0.16 12.90 3.13
C PHE A 150 -1.23 12.38 2.16
N TYR A 151 -0.96 12.49 0.87
CA TYR A 151 -1.79 11.93 -0.18
C TYR A 151 -1.21 10.60 -0.65
N HIS A 152 -1.91 9.50 -0.41
CA HIS A 152 -1.42 8.16 -0.76
C HIS A 152 -1.34 7.97 -2.28
N THR A 153 -0.16 7.62 -2.80
CA THR A 153 0.11 7.34 -4.22
C THR A 153 0.68 5.92 -4.37
N PRO A 154 -0.15 4.88 -4.23
CA PRO A 154 0.30 3.48 -4.27
C PRO A 154 0.95 3.16 -5.63
N GLY A 155 2.06 2.43 -5.61
CA GLY A 155 2.85 2.09 -6.79
C GLY A 155 3.69 3.24 -7.38
N GLY A 156 3.44 4.49 -7.00
CA GLY A 156 4.20 5.65 -7.49
C GLY A 156 4.24 5.72 -9.01
N ILE A 157 5.41 6.01 -9.58
CA ILE A 157 5.56 6.26 -11.03
C ILE A 157 5.12 5.05 -11.89
N TRP A 158 5.34 3.82 -11.40
CA TRP A 158 4.95 2.58 -12.08
C TRP A 158 3.43 2.38 -12.16
N ALA A 159 2.67 2.99 -11.25
CA ALA A 159 1.22 2.93 -11.25
C ALA A 159 0.56 4.17 -11.89
N GLY A 160 1.31 4.91 -12.71
CA GLY A 160 0.80 6.07 -13.43
C GLY A 160 0.94 7.40 -12.71
N TRP A 161 1.44 7.45 -11.47
CA TRP A 161 1.51 8.71 -10.73
C TRP A 161 2.54 9.67 -11.34
N GLY A 162 2.08 10.81 -11.82
CA GLY A 162 2.89 11.85 -12.48
C GLY A 162 2.61 12.01 -13.98
N TRP A 163 2.13 10.96 -14.66
CA TRP A 163 1.88 10.97 -16.11
C TRP A 163 0.47 10.52 -16.52
N LEU A 164 -0.21 9.70 -15.71
CA LEU A 164 -1.60 9.29 -15.91
C LEU A 164 -2.49 9.68 -14.73
N ARG A 165 -1.96 9.57 -13.51
CA ARG A 165 -2.64 9.92 -12.26
C ARG A 165 -1.95 11.15 -11.66
N HIS A 166 -2.72 12.21 -11.46
CA HIS A 166 -2.22 13.46 -10.88
C HIS A 166 -2.65 13.61 -9.42
N VAL A 167 -1.81 14.27 -8.63
CA VAL A 167 -2.16 14.66 -7.26
C VAL A 167 -2.83 16.03 -7.32
N PRO A 168 -4.08 16.17 -6.82
CA PRO A 168 -4.76 17.45 -6.73
C PRO A 168 -3.91 18.52 -6.03
N LYS A 169 -3.96 19.75 -6.55
CA LYS A 169 -3.33 20.91 -5.91
C LYS A 169 -4.31 21.74 -5.09
N GLU A 170 -5.59 21.71 -5.46
CA GLU A 170 -6.64 22.51 -4.83
C GLU A 170 -7.03 21.98 -3.46
N SER A 171 -7.11 22.88 -2.46
CA SER A 171 -7.49 22.53 -1.09
C SER A 171 -8.87 21.86 -1.00
N LYS A 172 -9.81 22.25 -1.88
CA LYS A 172 -11.16 21.69 -1.94
C LYS A 172 -11.16 20.20 -2.33
N GLU A 173 -10.31 19.83 -3.28
CA GLU A 173 -10.17 18.45 -3.77
C GLU A 173 -9.39 17.56 -2.79
N LEU A 174 -8.52 18.17 -1.99
CA LEU A 174 -7.74 17.48 -0.97
C LEU A 174 -8.55 17.19 0.32
N LYS A 175 -9.69 17.87 0.51
CA LYS A 175 -10.55 17.65 1.67
C LYS A 175 -11.02 16.18 1.71
N ASN A 176 -10.78 15.51 2.84
CA ASN A 176 -11.08 14.09 3.03
C ASN A 176 -10.40 13.14 2.02
N GLN A 177 -9.30 13.57 1.40
CA GLN A 177 -8.50 12.76 0.47
C GLN A 177 -7.05 12.59 0.93
N THR A 178 -6.73 13.02 2.15
CA THR A 178 -5.39 12.95 2.73
C THR A 178 -5.41 12.34 4.12
N LEU A 179 -4.35 11.58 4.42
CA LEU A 179 -4.05 11.14 5.78
C LEU A 179 -3.40 12.28 6.56
N HIS A 180 -3.87 12.52 7.78
CA HIS A 180 -3.20 13.41 8.72
C HIS A 180 -2.11 12.59 9.43
N ILE A 181 -0.84 12.85 9.14
CA ILE A 181 0.27 12.12 9.72
C ILE A 181 0.86 12.93 10.88
N ARG A 182 0.98 12.28 12.04
CA ARG A 182 1.79 12.76 13.17
C ARG A 182 3.12 12.03 13.16
N VAL A 183 4.22 12.77 13.16
CA VAL A 183 5.56 12.19 13.16
C VAL A 183 5.77 11.42 14.47
N ALA A 184 6.17 10.16 14.36
CA ALA A 184 6.33 9.27 15.50
C ALA A 184 7.64 9.57 16.27
N GLY A 185 7.58 9.46 17.60
CA GLY A 185 8.74 9.49 18.51
C GLY A 185 9.30 10.86 18.83
N VAL A 186 8.80 11.92 18.21
CA VAL A 186 9.25 13.30 18.42
C VAL A 186 8.08 14.23 18.67
N ASP A 187 8.35 15.31 19.38
CA ASP A 187 7.41 16.37 19.73
C ASP A 187 8.11 17.70 19.44
N ALA A 188 7.48 18.55 18.64
CA ALA A 188 8.04 19.82 18.22
C ALA A 188 7.55 20.97 19.12
N PRO A 189 8.28 22.10 19.20
CA PRO A 189 7.80 23.27 19.92
C PRO A 189 6.46 23.75 19.35
N GLU A 190 5.51 24.03 20.24
CA GLU A 190 4.13 24.41 19.87
C GLU A 190 4.09 25.83 19.31
N GLY A 191 3.38 26.00 18.20
CA GLY A 191 3.03 27.33 17.69
C GLY A 191 1.99 28.03 18.56
N ALA A 192 1.76 29.31 18.30
CA ALA A 192 0.70 30.06 18.97
C ALA A 192 -0.68 29.44 18.63
N HIS A 193 -1.42 29.01 19.63
CA HIS A 193 -2.73 28.39 19.43
C HIS A 193 -3.64 28.59 20.64
N PHE A 194 -4.93 28.85 20.41
CA PHE A 194 -5.96 29.03 21.45
C PHE A 194 -5.56 30.01 22.57
N GLY A 195 -5.00 31.17 22.21
CA GLY A 195 -4.57 32.17 23.20
C GLY A 195 -3.24 31.85 23.91
N MET A 196 -2.64 30.69 23.66
CA MET A 196 -1.30 30.37 24.15
C MET A 196 -0.23 31.03 23.27
N PRO A 197 0.81 31.65 23.86
CA PRO A 197 1.93 32.17 23.10
C PRO A 197 2.71 31.05 22.42
N ALA A 198 3.34 31.37 21.30
CA ALA A 198 4.22 30.44 20.59
C ALA A 198 5.46 30.12 21.44
N GLN A 199 5.88 28.86 21.44
CA GLN A 199 7.17 28.50 22.02
C GLN A 199 8.32 29.00 21.12
N PRO A 200 9.49 29.31 21.71
CA PRO A 200 10.68 29.61 20.93
C PRO A 200 11.03 28.43 20.00
N PHE A 201 11.53 28.72 18.79
CA PHE A 201 11.83 27.77 17.72
C PHE A 201 10.63 27.07 17.05
N SER A 202 9.39 27.42 17.41
CA SER A 202 8.18 26.86 16.77
C SER A 202 8.10 27.18 15.28
N GLN A 203 8.36 28.44 14.90
CA GLN A 203 8.31 28.90 13.52
C GLN A 203 9.45 28.30 12.69
N GLU A 204 10.66 28.22 13.24
CA GLU A 204 11.84 27.66 12.61
C GLU A 204 11.67 26.15 12.37
N SER A 205 11.12 25.42 13.35
CA SER A 205 10.79 24.01 13.23
C SER A 205 9.75 23.76 12.14
N LEU A 206 8.69 24.57 12.09
CA LEU A 206 7.68 24.51 11.04
C LEU A 206 8.26 24.80 9.64
N GLN A 207 9.08 25.84 9.51
CA GLN A 207 9.73 26.19 8.25
C GLN A 207 10.66 25.09 7.77
N TRP A 208 11.44 24.50 8.68
CA TRP A 208 12.30 23.36 8.36
C TRP A 208 11.50 22.17 7.85
N LEU A 209 10.44 21.77 8.57
CA LEU A 209 9.61 20.63 8.16
C LEU A 209 8.94 20.88 6.80
N ARG A 210 8.47 22.12 6.57
CA ARG A 210 7.88 22.54 5.31
C ARG A 210 8.89 22.46 4.17
N GLY A 211 10.10 22.98 4.35
CA GLY A 211 11.16 22.93 3.34
C GLY A 211 11.61 21.50 3.03
N GLU A 212 11.63 20.63 4.04
CA GLU A 212 12.09 19.25 3.87
C GLU A 212 11.02 18.33 3.28
N LEU A 213 9.74 18.55 3.54
CA LEU A 213 8.70 17.60 3.17
C LEU A 213 7.75 18.08 2.08
N LEU A 214 7.42 19.38 2.03
CA LEU A 214 6.34 19.88 1.18
C LEU A 214 6.58 19.53 -0.29
N GLY A 215 5.58 18.92 -0.93
CA GLY A 215 5.65 18.54 -2.34
C GLY A 215 6.52 17.31 -2.64
N LYS A 216 7.29 16.78 -1.69
CA LYS A 216 8.10 15.58 -1.90
C LYS A 216 7.28 14.30 -1.77
N THR A 217 7.73 13.23 -2.42
CA THR A 217 7.19 11.89 -2.23
C THR A 217 7.86 11.23 -1.04
N VAL A 218 7.09 10.91 -0.02
CA VAL A 218 7.55 10.33 1.23
C VAL A 218 7.03 8.89 1.40
N LEU A 219 7.78 8.11 2.17
CA LEU A 219 7.36 6.81 2.65
C LEU A 219 6.93 6.95 4.11
N VAL A 220 5.77 6.40 4.44
CA VAL A 220 5.19 6.51 5.77
C VAL A 220 4.89 5.11 6.28
N LYS A 221 5.34 4.81 7.50
CA LYS A 221 5.08 3.54 8.20
C LYS A 221 4.17 3.83 9.39
N PRO A 222 2.86 3.59 9.25
CA PRO A 222 1.90 3.90 10.30
C PRO A 222 1.90 2.85 11.40
N TYR A 223 1.83 3.30 12.65
CA TYR A 223 1.85 2.47 13.85
C TYR A 223 0.49 2.45 14.53
N SER A 224 -0.03 3.62 14.87
CA SER A 224 -1.27 3.76 15.63
C SER A 224 -2.09 4.96 15.15
N LYS A 225 -3.35 5.01 15.59
CA LYS A 225 -4.28 6.11 15.32
C LYS A 225 -4.57 6.83 16.63
N ASP A 226 -4.44 8.14 16.62
CA ASP A 226 -4.70 9.02 17.78
C ASP A 226 -6.18 9.45 17.83
N ARG A 227 -6.61 10.02 18.96
CA ARG A 227 -7.96 10.54 19.22
C ARG A 227 -8.43 11.61 18.23
N TYR A 228 -7.50 12.28 17.56
CA TYR A 228 -7.78 13.30 16.53
C TYR A 228 -7.75 12.74 15.11
N ASP A 229 -7.92 11.42 14.96
CA ASP A 229 -7.82 10.70 13.68
C ASP A 229 -6.47 10.86 12.94
N ARG A 230 -5.44 11.34 13.64
CA ARG A 230 -4.05 11.42 13.18
C ARG A 230 -3.42 10.04 13.21
N VAL A 231 -2.61 9.76 12.20
CA VAL A 231 -1.91 8.48 12.07
C VAL A 231 -0.48 8.68 12.55
N VAL A 232 -0.14 8.10 13.69
CA VAL A 232 1.20 8.14 14.27
C VAL A 232 2.11 7.27 13.41
N SER A 233 3.07 7.89 12.75
CA SER A 233 3.85 7.21 11.72
C SER A 233 5.29 7.66 11.70
N MET A 234 6.20 6.73 11.43
CA MET A 234 7.54 7.08 10.98
C MET A 234 7.48 7.51 9.53
N ALA A 235 8.21 8.56 9.18
CA ALA A 235 8.25 9.09 7.83
C ALA A 235 9.70 9.13 7.31
N TRP A 236 9.87 8.80 6.03
CA TRP A 236 11.13 8.89 5.31
C TRP A 236 10.94 9.67 4.03
N TYR A 237 11.87 10.56 3.75
CA TYR A 237 11.89 11.37 2.54
C TYR A 237 13.20 11.12 1.76
N PRO A 238 13.20 11.31 0.43
CA PRO A 238 14.39 11.10 -0.37
C PRO A 238 15.50 12.06 0.07
N GLY A 239 16.70 11.52 0.24
CA GLY A 239 17.92 12.29 0.47
C GLY A 239 18.51 12.81 -0.83
N LEU A 240 19.75 13.30 -0.76
CA LEU A 240 20.47 13.85 -1.92
C LEU A 240 20.71 12.79 -3.01
N MET A 241 20.95 11.55 -2.61
CA MET A 241 21.13 10.41 -3.51
C MET A 241 19.87 9.54 -3.59
N PRO A 242 19.53 8.98 -4.76
CA PRO A 242 18.25 8.28 -5.00
C PRO A 242 18.03 7.03 -4.14
N PHE A 243 19.10 6.44 -3.60
CA PHE A 243 19.05 5.26 -2.74
C PHE A 243 19.03 5.58 -1.24
N PHE A 244 19.39 6.81 -0.87
CA PHE A 244 19.44 7.23 0.53
C PHE A 244 18.15 7.91 0.93
N LYS A 245 17.56 7.45 2.03
CA LYS A 245 16.35 8.02 2.60
C LYS A 245 16.67 8.55 3.98
N LYS A 246 16.21 9.76 4.26
CA LYS A 246 16.33 10.39 5.58
C LYS A 246 15.04 10.16 6.36
N ASN A 247 15.16 9.86 7.65
CA ASN A 247 14.01 9.72 8.53
C ASN A 247 13.69 11.08 9.17
N VAL A 248 12.42 11.49 9.13
CA VAL A 248 11.99 12.80 9.61
C VAL A 248 12.31 12.99 11.09
N SER A 249 11.91 12.05 11.95
CA SER A 249 12.14 12.11 13.40
C SER A 249 13.62 12.24 13.75
N VAL A 250 14.48 11.48 13.05
CA VAL A 250 15.93 11.52 13.22
C VAL A 250 16.51 12.89 12.86
N GLU A 251 16.11 13.45 11.72
CA GLU A 251 16.63 14.73 11.25
C GLU A 251 16.11 15.90 12.10
N MET A 252 14.86 15.84 12.58
CA MET A 252 14.32 16.84 13.52
C MET A 252 15.11 16.90 14.82
N LEU A 253 15.46 15.75 15.41
CA LEU A 253 16.29 15.71 16.62
C LEU A 253 17.71 16.21 16.35
N LYS A 254 18.30 15.81 15.21
CA LYS A 254 19.65 16.23 14.82
C LYS A 254 19.77 17.75 14.66
N MET A 255 18.75 18.38 14.09
CA MET A 255 18.68 19.84 13.93
C MET A 255 18.23 20.57 15.20
N GLY A 256 17.82 19.84 16.25
CA GLY A 256 17.32 20.44 17.49
C GLY A 256 15.96 21.11 17.32
N TYR A 257 15.13 20.69 16.36
CA TYR A 257 13.79 21.22 16.12
C TYR A 257 12.67 20.42 16.80
N ALA A 258 13.03 19.36 17.53
CA ALA A 258 12.11 18.57 18.33
C ALA A 258 12.83 17.96 19.54
N GLN A 259 12.03 17.49 20.50
CA GLN A 259 12.42 16.63 21.62
C GLN A 259 11.80 15.24 21.45
N ILE A 260 12.22 14.26 22.24
CA ILE A 260 11.60 12.93 22.22
C ILE A 260 10.25 12.96 22.95
N TYR A 261 9.21 12.47 22.28
CA TYR A 261 7.87 12.34 22.87
C TYR A 261 7.81 11.10 23.78
N ARG A 262 7.75 11.29 25.09
CA ARG A 262 7.79 10.19 26.10
C ARG A 262 6.43 9.84 26.73
N GLN A 263 5.35 10.48 26.31
CA GLN A 263 4.04 10.32 26.96
C GLN A 263 3.28 9.09 26.42
N SER A 264 2.05 8.89 26.90
CA SER A 264 1.19 7.79 26.45
C SER A 264 0.94 7.84 24.94
N GLY A 265 0.95 6.67 24.30
CA GLY A 265 0.82 6.53 22.84
C GLY A 265 2.06 6.94 22.05
N ALA A 266 3.24 6.95 22.68
CA ALA A 266 4.52 7.13 22.01
C ALA A 266 4.90 5.88 21.20
N GLU A 267 5.28 6.10 19.95
CA GLU A 267 5.73 5.06 19.02
C GLU A 267 7.10 5.46 18.48
N TYR A 268 8.10 4.59 18.60
CA TYR A 268 9.47 4.88 18.17
C TYR A 268 9.96 4.00 17.02
N GLY A 269 9.13 3.06 16.57
CA GLY A 269 9.46 2.19 15.44
C GLY A 269 10.76 1.39 15.59
N GLY A 270 11.14 1.04 16.82
CA GLY A 270 12.39 0.33 17.13
C GLY A 270 13.65 1.21 17.14
N MET A 271 13.51 2.54 17.03
CA MET A 271 14.64 3.48 16.95
C MET A 271 14.89 4.27 18.25
N LEU A 272 14.26 3.90 19.36
CA LEU A 272 14.31 4.68 20.62
C LEU A 272 15.75 5.03 21.05
N SER A 273 16.63 4.03 21.17
CA SER A 273 18.03 4.25 21.56
C SER A 273 18.76 5.22 20.61
N LYS A 274 18.49 5.14 19.31
CA LYS A 274 19.06 6.08 18.33
C LYS A 274 18.54 7.50 18.53
N LEU A 275 17.24 7.66 18.78
CA LEU A 275 16.64 8.97 19.06
C LEU A 275 17.22 9.57 20.35
N GLU A 276 17.35 8.78 21.42
CA GLU A 276 17.93 9.20 22.70
C GLU A 276 19.36 9.70 22.55
N ASN A 277 20.19 8.97 21.79
CA ASN A 277 21.56 9.38 21.49
C ASN A 277 21.62 10.71 20.72
N LEU A 278 20.71 10.93 19.77
CA LEU A 278 20.63 12.18 19.00
C LEU A 278 20.14 13.35 19.86
N GLU A 279 19.16 13.13 20.71
CA GLU A 279 18.68 14.14 21.66
C GLU A 279 19.80 14.53 22.64
N ALA A 280 20.55 13.55 23.16
CA ALA A 280 21.71 13.80 24.02
C ALA A 280 22.81 14.60 23.30
N GLN A 281 23.07 14.29 22.02
CA GLN A 281 24.00 15.07 21.19
C GLN A 281 23.51 16.51 21.02
N ALA A 282 22.25 16.72 20.63
CA ALA A 282 21.68 18.05 20.44
C ALA A 282 21.71 18.88 21.74
N LYS A 283 21.47 18.25 22.90
CA LYS A 283 21.63 18.86 24.23
C LYS A 283 23.07 19.29 24.51
N ARG A 284 24.06 18.42 24.26
CA ARG A 284 25.49 18.73 24.46
C ARG A 284 25.96 19.90 23.59
N HIS A 285 25.49 19.94 22.34
CA HIS A 285 25.84 20.98 21.38
C HIS A 285 24.96 22.24 21.46
N LYS A 286 23.95 22.24 22.34
CA LYS A 286 23.00 23.35 22.51
C LYS A 286 22.34 23.77 21.17
N THR A 287 21.99 22.79 20.35
CA THR A 287 21.42 23.03 19.01
C THR A 287 19.91 23.32 19.08
N GLY A 288 19.43 24.31 18.33
CA GLY A 288 18.00 24.60 18.20
C GLY A 288 17.32 24.90 19.54
N ILE A 289 16.27 24.15 19.88
CA ILE A 289 15.51 24.30 21.13
C ILE A 289 16.41 24.18 22.37
N TRP A 290 17.53 23.45 22.29
CA TRP A 290 18.46 23.23 23.40
C TRP A 290 19.42 24.39 23.65
N SER A 291 19.41 25.43 22.80
CA SER A 291 20.16 26.68 23.03
C SER A 291 19.55 27.56 24.12
N GLN A 292 18.30 27.30 24.50
CA GLN A 292 17.53 28.12 25.43
C GLN A 292 17.99 27.93 26.88
N LYS A 293 17.96 29.01 27.68
CA LYS A 293 18.31 28.96 29.11
C LYS A 293 17.30 28.17 29.95
N LYS A 294 16.01 28.26 29.62
CA LYS A 294 14.91 27.53 30.26
C LYS A 294 14.08 26.86 29.18
N MET A 295 14.44 25.64 28.82
CA MET A 295 13.71 24.85 27.85
C MET A 295 12.53 24.16 28.56
N VAL A 296 11.31 24.46 28.11
CA VAL A 296 10.08 23.83 28.59
C VAL A 296 9.62 22.84 27.52
N SER A 297 9.26 21.63 27.95
CA SER A 297 8.75 20.61 27.05
C SER A 297 7.40 21.05 26.46
N ALA A 298 7.10 20.67 25.22
CA ALA A 298 5.85 21.09 24.58
C ALA A 298 4.61 20.65 25.37
N ALA A 299 4.66 19.48 25.99
CA ALA A 299 3.58 19.00 26.83
C ALA A 299 3.46 19.73 28.18
N ASP A 300 4.57 20.17 28.78
CA ASP A 300 4.51 20.94 30.03
C ASP A 300 4.04 22.37 29.78
N HIS A 301 4.41 22.96 28.64
CA HIS A 301 3.83 24.22 28.18
C HIS A 301 2.31 24.11 28.06
N LYS A 302 1.78 23.06 27.41
CA LYS A 302 0.33 22.82 27.36
C LYS A 302 -0.30 22.71 28.75
N LYS A 303 0.32 21.96 29.67
CA LYS A 303 -0.19 21.83 31.05
C LYS A 303 -0.21 23.16 31.80
N GLN A 304 0.76 24.04 31.56
CA GLN A 304 0.87 25.32 32.24
C GLN A 304 -0.30 26.25 31.89
N TYR A 305 -0.67 26.33 30.62
CA TYR A 305 -1.77 27.20 30.18
C TYR A 305 -3.15 26.56 30.39
N LEU A 306 -3.28 25.23 30.24
CA LEU A 306 -4.57 24.54 30.43
C LEU A 306 -5.00 24.40 31.91
N ARG A 307 -4.07 24.55 32.88
CA ARG A 307 -4.41 24.61 34.32
C ARG A 307 -4.65 26.03 34.83
N GLY A 308 -4.37 27.04 34.01
CA GLY A 308 -4.48 28.45 34.38
C GLY A 308 -5.85 29.06 34.12
N GLU A 309 -6.81 28.27 33.64
CA GLU A 309 -8.23 28.61 33.49
C GLU A 309 -9.08 27.91 34.55
#